data_AF-A0A8S9J8K2-F1
#
_entry.id   AF-A0A8S9J8K2-F1
#
_cell.length_a   1.000
_cell.length_b   1.000
_cell.length_c   1.000
_cell.angle_alpha   90.00
_cell.angle_beta   90.00
_cell.angle_gamma   90.00
#
_symmetry.space_group_name_H-M   'P 1'
#
loop_
_entity.id
_entity.type
_entity.pdbx_description
1 polymer ?
#
loop_
_entity_poly.entity_id
_entity_poly.type
_entity_poly.pdbx_seq_one_letter_code
_entity_poly.pdbx_strand_id
1 'polypeptide(L)'
;MGYLAAAERFVKVMAMVWAGSQVTKLVRIGGAVALAPIVDRGLSWFTVKYKFESQGKAFGAMVGICLGLALMLFLVVTLLWA
;
A
#
# COMPACT_ATOMS: atom_id res chain seq x y z
N MET A 1 -2.40 15.93 -30.90
CA MET A 1 -3.19 16.23 -29.69
C MET A 1 -2.67 17.54 -29.12
N GLY A 2 -3.43 18.63 -29.22
CA GLY A 2 -2.98 19.92 -28.66
C GLY A 2 -2.89 19.86 -27.13
N TYR A 3 -1.95 20.60 -26.54
CA TYR A 3 -1.71 20.64 -25.09
C TYR A 3 -2.97 20.96 -24.27
N LEU A 4 -3.87 21.80 -24.79
CA LEU A 4 -5.15 22.12 -24.11
C LEU A 4 -6.07 20.91 -23.97
N ALA A 5 -6.21 20.09 -25.00
CA ALA A 5 -7.01 18.87 -24.96
C ALA A 5 -6.40 17.81 -24.01
N ALA A 6 -5.07 17.78 -23.90
CA ALA A 6 -4.39 16.94 -22.91
C ALA A 6 -4.63 17.45 -21.48
N ALA A 7 -4.56 18.76 -21.26
CA ALA A 7 -4.80 19.38 -19.96
C ALA A 7 -6.24 19.15 -19.47
N GLU A 8 -7.24 19.29 -20.34
CA GLU A 8 -8.65 19.04 -19.99
C GLU A 8 -8.87 17.59 -19.53
N ARG A 9 -8.33 16.61 -20.27
CA ARG A 9 -8.41 15.19 -19.91
C ARG A 9 -7.70 14.91 -18.59
N PHE A 10 -6.54 15.51 -18.38
CA PHE A 10 -5.80 15.38 -17.13
C PHE A 10 -6.64 15.88 -15.95
N VAL A 11 -7.20 17.09 -16.03
CA VAL A 11 -8.06 17.66 -14.98
C VAL A 11 -9.27 16.76 -14.72
N LYS A 12 -9.90 16.23 -15.76
CA LYS A 12 -11.03 15.31 -15.61
C LYS A 12 -10.65 14.03 -14.84
N VAL A 13 -9.50 13.43 -15.16
CA VAL A 13 -8.98 12.26 -14.43
C VAL A 13 -8.71 12.63 -12.98
N MET A 14 -8.03 13.76 -12.72
CA MET A 14 -7.72 14.21 -11.36
C MET A 14 -8.99 14.46 -10.53
N ALA A 15 -10.01 15.06 -11.12
CA ALA A 15 -11.29 15.29 -10.47
C ALA A 15 -12.01 13.98 -10.10
N MET A 16 -11.99 12.99 -11.00
CA MET A 16 -12.56 11.66 -10.72
C MET A 16 -11.80 10.92 -9.62
N VAL A 17 -10.45 10.96 -9.64
CA VAL A 17 -9.62 10.37 -8.59
C VAL A 17 -9.89 11.01 -7.23
N TRP A 18 -10.03 12.34 -7.20
CA TRP A 18 -10.33 13.08 -5.99
C TRP A 18 -11.72 12.72 -5.42
N ALA A 19 -12.76 12.71 -6.26
CA ALA A 19 -14.11 12.34 -5.85
C ALA A 19 -14.16 10.89 -5.31
N GLY A 20 -13.51 9.96 -6.01
CA GLY A 20 -13.39 8.56 -5.56
C GLY A 20 -12.68 8.44 -4.21
N SER A 21 -11.61 9.22 -4.00
CA SER A 21 -10.89 9.25 -2.72
C SER A 21 -11.78 9.75 -1.57
N GLN A 22 -12.67 10.71 -1.80
CA GLN A 22 -13.56 11.24 -0.77
C GLN A 22 -14.62 10.22 -0.34
N VAL A 23 -15.25 9.55 -1.30
CA VAL A 23 -16.29 8.55 -1.02
C VAL A 23 -15.72 7.32 -0.30
N THR A 24 -14.51 6.90 -0.67
CA THR A 24 -13.88 5.70 -0.07
C THR A 24 -13.15 5.99 1.24
N LYS A 25 -12.93 7.26 1.60
CA LYS A 25 -12.13 7.66 2.78
C LYS A 25 -12.68 7.07 4.08
N LEU A 26 -13.99 7.16 4.29
CA LEU A 26 -14.64 6.64 5.49
C LEU A 26 -14.57 5.12 5.57
N VAL A 27 -14.79 4.44 4.45
CA VAL A 27 -14.67 2.97 4.37
C VAL A 27 -13.23 2.54 4.63
N ARG A 28 -12.24 3.26 4.11
CA ARG A 28 -10.82 2.97 4.35
C ARG A 28 -10.44 3.14 5.82
N ILE A 29 -10.90 4.21 6.46
CA ILE A 29 -10.67 4.44 7.90
C ILE A 29 -11.39 3.38 8.72
N GLY A 30 -12.68 3.14 8.44
CA GLY A 30 -13.47 2.14 9.14
C GLY A 30 -12.90 0.73 8.99
N GLY A 31 -12.46 0.37 7.79
CA GLY A 31 -11.77 -0.90 7.52
C GLY A 31 -10.46 -1.02 8.28
N ALA A 32 -9.63 0.03 8.32
CA ALA A 32 -8.39 0.03 9.10
C ALA A 32 -8.67 -0.14 10.61
N VAL A 33 -9.66 0.56 11.15
CA VAL A 33 -10.05 0.44 12.56
C VAL A 33 -10.60 -0.96 12.88
N ALA A 34 -11.44 -1.51 12.00
CA ALA A 34 -12.01 -2.85 12.19
C ALA A 34 -10.93 -3.95 12.12
N LEU A 35 -9.92 -3.78 11.26
CA LEU A 35 -8.85 -4.75 11.07
C LEU A 35 -7.71 -4.62 12.09
N ALA A 36 -7.54 -3.45 12.72
CA ALA A 36 -6.49 -3.21 13.72
C ALA A 36 -6.32 -4.34 14.75
N PRO A 37 -7.36 -4.80 15.47
CA PRO A 37 -7.20 -5.85 16.48
C PRO A 37 -6.81 -7.21 15.89
N ILE A 38 -7.18 -7.49 14.64
CA ILE A 38 -6.82 -8.73 13.94
C ILE A 38 -5.34 -8.70 13.57
N VAL A 39 -4.88 -7.57 13.03
CA VAL A 39 -3.48 -7.34 12.67
C VAL A 39 -2.59 -7.38 13.91
N ASP A 40 -2.99 -6.74 15.01
CA ASP A 40 -2.23 -6.74 16.27
C ASP A 40 -2.08 -8.16 16.86
N ARG A 41 -3.14 -8.97 16.80
CA ARG A 41 -3.08 -10.39 17.23
C ARG A 41 -2.15 -11.21 16.33
N GLY A 42 -2.24 -11.03 15.02
CA GLY A 42 -1.36 -11.70 14.06
C GLY A 42 0.11 -11.33 14.26
N LEU A 43 0.39 -10.04 14.48
CA LEU A 43 1.74 -9.54 14.73
C LEU A 43 2.29 -10.05 16.06
N SER A 44 1.47 -10.08 17.12
CA SER A 44 1.85 -10.66 18.41
C SER A 44 2.20 -12.13 18.28
N TRP A 45 1.35 -12.91 17.61
CA TRP A 45 1.62 -14.32 17.33
C TRP A 45 2.91 -14.53 16.54
N PHE A 46 3.12 -13.74 15.48
CA PHE A 46 4.33 -13.81 14.64
C PHE A 46 5.59 -13.47 15.44
N THR A 47 5.51 -12.43 16.28
CA THR A 47 6.61 -12.00 17.16
C THR A 47 7.01 -13.12 18.12
N VAL A 48 6.04 -13.78 18.76
CA VAL A 48 6.28 -14.90 19.68
C VAL A 48 6.82 -16.13 18.92
N LYS A 49 6.21 -16.47 17.77
CA LYS A 49 6.58 -17.63 16.93
C LYS A 49 8.05 -17.57 16.50
N TYR A 50 8.50 -16.40 16.06
CA TYR A 50 9.86 -16.19 15.56
C TYR A 50 10.82 -15.62 16.61
N LYS A 51 10.39 -15.54 17.89
CA LYS A 51 11.18 -15.04 19.02
C LYS A 51 11.80 -13.66 18.78
N PHE A 52 11.04 -12.77 18.13
CA PHE A 52 11.47 -11.39 17.99
C PHE A 52 11.41 -10.67 19.34
N GLU A 53 12.42 -9.83 19.60
CA GLU A 53 12.52 -9.04 20.83
C GLU A 53 11.40 -8.00 20.97
N SER A 54 10.87 -7.51 19.84
CA SER A 54 9.76 -6.57 19.84
C SER A 54 8.86 -6.75 18.62
N GLN A 55 7.57 -6.42 18.79
CA GLN A 55 6.61 -6.40 17.69
C GLN A 55 7.03 -5.43 16.57
N GLY A 56 7.68 -4.31 16.92
CA GLY A 56 8.20 -3.35 15.95
C GLY A 56 9.30 -3.94 15.04
N LYS A 57 10.22 -4.75 15.59
CA LYS A 57 11.25 -5.44 14.79
C LYS A 57 10.62 -6.49 13.87
N ALA A 58 9.64 -7.24 14.38
CA ALA A 58 8.91 -8.24 13.61
C ALA A 58 8.12 -7.61 12.45
N PHE A 59 7.44 -6.49 12.71
CA PHE A 59 6.73 -5.71 11.69
C PHE A 59 7.70 -5.13 10.65
N GLY A 60 8.80 -4.54 11.10
CA GLY A 60 9.83 -3.98 10.20
C GLY A 60 10.42 -5.03 9.28
N ALA A 61 10.70 -6.23 9.77
CA ALA A 61 11.16 -7.34 8.95
C ALA A 61 10.12 -7.76 7.89
N MET A 62 8.84 -7.88 8.29
CA MET A 62 7.75 -8.22 7.37
C MET A 62 7.56 -7.16 6.27
N VAL A 63 7.58 -5.88 6.63
CA VAL A 63 7.50 -4.76 5.67
C VAL A 63 8.73 -4.76 4.75
N GLY A 64 9.93 -4.98 5.31
CA GLY A 64 11.18 -5.04 4.53
C GLY A 64 11.16 -6.13 3.46
N ILE A 65 10.67 -7.33 3.80
CA ILE A 65 10.51 -8.43 2.83
C ILE A 65 9.51 -8.04 1.73
N CYS A 66 8.37 -7.46 2.10
CA CYS A 66 7.35 -7.03 1.14
C CYS A 66 7.89 -5.97 0.17
N LEU A 67 8.58 -4.95 0.69
CA LEU A 67 9.22 -3.91 -0.13
C LEU A 67 10.33 -4.49 -1.01
N GLY A 68 11.17 -5.39 -0.47
CA GLY A 68 12.22 -6.08 -1.23
C GLY A 68 11.64 -6.88 -2.39
N LEU A 69 10.54 -7.62 -2.17
CA LEU A 69 9.85 -8.37 -3.22
C LEU A 69 9.22 -7.45 -4.27
N ALA A 70 8.57 -6.36 -3.85
CA ALA A 70 7.98 -5.39 -4.77
C ALA A 70 9.04 -4.72 -5.65
N LEU A 71 10.18 -4.33 -5.06
CA LEU A 71 11.32 -3.77 -5.79
C LEU A 71 11.92 -4.80 -6.75
N MET A 72 12.09 -6.05 -6.31
CA MET A 72 12.61 -7.12 -7.17
C MET A 72 11.69 -7.36 -8.37
N LEU A 73 10.39 -7.48 -8.16
CA LEU A 73 9.41 -7.64 -9.25
C LEU A 73 9.41 -6.44 -10.20
N PHE A 74 9.45 -5.22 -9.67
CA PHE A 74 9.54 -4.01 -10.49
C PHE A 74 10.81 -4.00 -11.36
N LEU A 75 11.96 -4.34 -10.78
CA LEU A 75 13.22 -4.40 -11.52
C LEU A 75 13.21 -5.52 -12.57
N VAL A 76 12.69 -6.69 -12.24
CA VAL A 76 12.56 -7.80 -13.20
C VAL A 76 11.67 -7.39 -14.36
N VAL A 77 10.48 -6.83 -14.10
CA VAL A 77 9.56 -6.42 -15.16
C VAL A 77 10.16 -5.30 -16.02
N THR A 78 10.81 -4.32 -15.40
CA THR A 78 11.41 -3.20 -16.14
C THR A 78 12.65 -3.60 -16.94
N LEU A 79 13.52 -4.47 -16.41
CA LEU A 79 14.73 -4.93 -17.10
C LEU A 79 14.45 -6.01 -18.15
N LEU A 80 13.39 -6.83 -18.00
CA LEU A 80 12.99 -7.81 -19.02
C LEU A 80 12.19 -7.17 -20.17
N TRP A 81 11.61 -5.99 -19.94
CA TRP A 81 10.82 -5.26 -20.94
C TRP A 81 11.60 -4.12 -21.62
N ALA A 82 12.77 -3.76 -21.08
CA ALA A 82 13.74 -2.87 -21.71
C ALA A 82 14.61 -3.63 -22.74
#